data_AF-A0A6P5EAP6-F1
#
_entry.id   AF-A0A6P5EAP6-F1
#
_cell.length_a   1.000
_cell.length_b   1.000
_cell.length_c   1.000
_cell.angle_alpha   90.00
_cell.angle_beta   90.00
_cell.angle_gamma   90.00
#
_symmetry.space_group_name_H-M   'P 1'
#
loop_
_entity.id
_entity.type
_entity.pdbx_description
1 polymer ?
#
loop_
_entity_poly.entity_id
_entity_poly.type
_entity_poly.pdbx_seq_one_letter_code
_entity_poly.pdbx_strand_id
1 'polypeptide(L)'
;MHSPPYIDLSACYASGKYSDLEAFIQSNVEKFQSDNNLGLVKQVLSSLYKRNIQRLTQTYLTLSLQDIANAVQLKTPKEAEMHVLRMIQDGEIFATINQKDGMVSFYEDPEQYKTSS
;
A
#
# COMPACT_ATOMS: atom_id res chain seq x y z
N MET A 1 17.99 -10.37 21.79
CA MET A 1 17.07 -9.27 22.13
C MET A 1 16.73 -8.55 20.85
N HIS A 2 15.45 -8.38 20.49
CA HIS A 2 15.06 -7.62 19.30
C HIS A 2 15.70 -6.23 19.38
N SER A 3 16.43 -5.84 18.34
CA SER A 3 17.07 -4.52 18.28
C SER A 3 15.96 -3.45 18.27
N PRO A 4 16.08 -2.35 19.05
CA PRO A 4 15.11 -1.24 19.08
C PRO A 4 14.51 -0.84 17.72
N PRO A 5 15.28 -0.73 16.62
CA PRO A 5 14.76 -0.32 15.32
C PRO A 5 13.66 -1.21 14.73
N TYR A 6 13.60 -2.50 15.05
CA TYR A 6 12.52 -3.37 14.51
C TYR A 6 11.21 -3.20 15.26
N ILE A 7 11.27 -2.89 16.56
CA ILE A 7 10.08 -2.56 17.35
C ILE A 7 9.54 -1.21 16.89
N ASP A 8 10.41 -0.22 16.75
CA ASP A 8 10.03 1.12 16.28
C ASP A 8 9.54 1.10 14.83
N LEU A 9 10.10 0.25 13.96
CA LEU A 9 9.59 0.01 12.61
C LEU A 9 8.13 -0.44 12.64
N SER A 10 7.79 -1.37 13.54
CA SER A 10 6.42 -1.88 13.69
C SER A 10 5.44 -0.80 14.17
N ALA A 11 5.87 0.03 15.13
CA ALA A 11 5.08 1.14 15.63
C ALA A 11 4.86 2.21 14.54
N CYS A 12 5.90 2.50 13.76
CA CYS A 12 5.82 3.43 12.64
C CYS A 12 4.87 2.91 11.55
N TYR A 13 4.97 1.63 11.18
CA TYR A 13 4.06 0.97 10.23
C TYR A 13 2.60 1.01 10.69
N ALA A 14 2.34 0.84 11.99
CA ALA A 14 1.00 0.88 12.55
C ALA A 14 0.29 2.23 12.35
N SER A 15 1.05 3.32 12.27
CA SER A 15 0.52 4.68 12.04
C SER A 15 -0.15 4.87 10.68
N GLY A 16 0.15 4.02 9.70
CA GLY A 16 -0.40 4.15 8.34
C GLY A 16 0.29 5.20 7.46
N LYS A 17 1.24 5.98 8.01
CA LYS A 17 1.90 7.08 7.32
C LYS A 17 3.16 6.59 6.59
N TYR A 18 3.09 6.59 5.27
CA TYR A 18 4.20 6.20 4.42
C TYR A 18 5.42 7.10 4.57
N SER A 19 5.24 8.43 4.61
CA SER A 19 6.35 9.39 4.73
C SER A 19 7.19 9.14 5.98
N ASP A 20 6.51 8.85 7.09
CA ASP A 20 7.15 8.65 8.39
C ASP A 20 7.90 7.31 8.39
N LEU A 21 7.31 6.28 7.79
CA LEU A 21 7.94 4.97 7.64
C LEU A 21 9.18 5.02 6.72
N GLU A 22 9.08 5.72 5.59
CA GLU A 22 10.19 5.90 4.65
C GLU A 22 11.36 6.65 5.32
N ALA A 23 11.06 7.76 6.02
CA ALA A 23 12.06 8.53 6.75
C ALA A 23 12.73 7.69 7.87
N PHE A 24 11.95 6.88 8.59
CA PHE A 24 12.47 5.99 9.62
C PHE A 24 13.40 4.92 9.04
N ILE A 25 13.00 4.29 7.93
CA ILE A 25 13.82 3.29 7.23
C ILE A 25 15.12 3.91 6.73
N GLN A 26 15.05 5.09 6.13
CA GLN A 26 16.22 5.80 5.62
C GLN A 26 17.20 6.17 6.74
N SER A 27 16.69 6.57 7.89
CA SER A 27 17.52 6.93 9.07
C SER A 27 18.20 5.72 9.72
N ASN A 28 17.69 4.50 9.49
CA ASN A 28 18.20 3.25 10.06
C ASN A 28 18.78 2.29 8.99
N VAL A 29 19.05 2.80 7.78
CA VAL A 29 19.43 1.98 6.62
C VAL A 29 20.67 1.14 6.87
N GLU A 30 21.69 1.72 7.53
CA GLU A 30 22.95 1.03 7.85
C GLU A 30 22.72 -0.18 8.75
N LYS A 31 21.80 -0.05 9.72
CA LYS A 31 21.46 -1.12 10.65
C LYS A 31 20.70 -2.25 9.96
N PHE A 32 19.74 -1.92 9.09
CA PHE A 32 19.03 -2.95 8.32
C PHE A 32 19.94 -3.63 7.29
N GLN A 33 20.92 -2.90 6.75
CA GLN A 33 21.91 -3.45 5.84
C GLN A 33 22.90 -4.38 6.58
N SER A 34 23.39 -3.99 7.76
CA SER A 34 24.29 -4.84 8.56
C SER A 34 23.62 -6.15 8.99
N ASP A 35 22.31 -6.10 9.21
CA ASP A 35 21.50 -7.26 9.60
C ASP A 35 21.01 -8.08 8.38
N ASN A 36 21.39 -7.71 7.15
CA ASN A 36 20.93 -8.32 5.89
C ASN A 36 19.40 -8.30 5.69
N ASN A 37 18.70 -7.35 6.32
CA ASN A 37 17.24 -7.26 6.30
C ASN A 37 16.70 -6.11 5.44
N LEU A 38 17.57 -5.32 4.79
CA LEU A 38 17.15 -4.14 4.02
C LEU A 38 16.10 -4.47 2.93
N GLY A 39 16.23 -5.63 2.26
CA GLY A 39 15.25 -6.08 1.27
C GLY A 39 13.87 -6.31 1.87
N LEU A 40 13.80 -7.00 3.00
CA LEU A 40 12.55 -7.25 3.74
C LEU A 40 11.93 -5.94 4.25
N VAL A 41 12.75 -5.02 4.74
CA VAL A 41 12.28 -3.70 5.20
C VAL A 41 11.70 -2.86 4.06
N LYS A 42 12.26 -2.94 2.85
CA LYS A 42 11.66 -2.33 1.65
C LYS A 42 10.33 -2.99 1.25
N GLN A 43 10.17 -4.29 1.50
CA GLN A 43 8.88 -4.96 1.31
C GLN A 43 7.84 -4.47 2.32
N VAL A 44 8.22 -4.22 3.58
CA VAL A 44 7.34 -3.60 4.58
C VAL A 44 6.87 -2.21 4.13
N LEU A 45 7.77 -1.41 3.57
CA LEU A 45 7.40 -0.10 3.02
C LEU A 45 6.38 -0.23 1.87
N SER A 46 6.60 -1.19 0.97
CA SER A 46 5.71 -1.47 -0.17
C SER A 46 4.34 -2.02 0.28
N SER A 47 4.31 -2.84 1.34
CA SER A 47 3.06 -3.40 1.87
C SER A 47 2.16 -2.33 2.50
N LEU A 48 2.72 -1.20 2.92
CA LEU A 48 1.94 -0.12 3.51
C LEU A 48 1.00 0.55 2.49
N TYR A 49 1.49 0.85 1.28
CA TYR A 49 0.62 1.36 0.22
C TYR A 49 -0.47 0.36 -0.13
N LYS A 50 -0.11 -0.93 -0.26
CA LYS A 50 -1.08 -2.00 -0.55
C LYS A 50 -2.18 -2.05 0.51
N ARG A 51 -1.79 -2.08 1.78
CA ARG A 51 -2.72 -2.04 2.93
C ARG A 51 -3.60 -0.79 2.89
N ASN A 52 -3.05 0.38 2.60
CA ASN A 52 -3.82 1.62 2.57
C ASN A 52 -4.82 1.62 1.41
N ILE A 53 -4.43 1.18 0.21
CA ILE A 53 -5.34 1.05 -0.93
C ILE A 53 -6.47 0.05 -0.63
N GLN A 54 -6.16 -1.11 -0.03
CA GLN A 54 -7.17 -2.08 0.41
C GLN A 54 -8.20 -1.48 1.39
N ARG A 55 -7.80 -0.54 2.25
CA ARG A 55 -8.74 0.15 3.15
C ARG A 55 -9.65 1.12 2.39
N LEU A 56 -9.15 1.74 1.32
CA LEU A 56 -9.98 2.60 0.47
C LEU A 56 -11.10 1.82 -0.21
N THR A 57 -10.83 0.57 -0.64
CA THR A 57 -11.87 -0.27 -1.29
C THR A 57 -13.01 -0.61 -0.34
N GLN A 58 -12.79 -0.56 0.98
CA GLN A 58 -13.82 -0.81 2.01
C GLN A 58 -14.70 0.42 2.28
N THR A 59 -14.26 1.61 1.87
CA THR A 59 -14.92 2.89 2.21
C THR A 59 -15.51 3.58 0.98
N TYR A 60 -14.94 3.32 -0.20
CA TYR A 60 -15.30 3.99 -1.45
C TYR A 60 -15.69 2.97 -2.52
N LEU A 61 -16.82 3.20 -3.19
CA LEU A 61 -17.18 2.50 -4.42
C LEU A 61 -16.39 3.04 -5.62
N THR A 62 -16.07 4.33 -5.62
CA THR A 62 -15.29 4.97 -6.67
C THR A 62 -14.49 6.11 -6.08
N LEU A 63 -13.23 6.25 -6.51
CA LEU A 63 -12.30 7.26 -6.01
C LEU A 63 -11.37 7.73 -7.14
N SER A 64 -10.98 9.00 -7.15
CA SER A 64 -10.06 9.51 -8.17
C SER A 64 -8.62 9.00 -7.92
N LEU A 65 -7.83 8.85 -8.99
CA LEU A 65 -6.41 8.52 -8.89
C LEU A 65 -5.62 9.57 -8.09
N GLN A 66 -6.04 10.83 -8.15
CA GLN A 66 -5.46 11.91 -7.36
C GLN A 66 -5.76 11.74 -5.87
N ASP A 67 -7.01 11.40 -5.50
CA ASP A 67 -7.38 11.16 -4.10
C ASP A 67 -6.74 9.91 -3.55
N ILE A 68 -6.60 8.85 -4.36
CA ILE A 68 -5.82 7.66 -3.98
C ILE A 68 -4.37 8.08 -3.70
N ALA A 69 -3.72 8.82 -4.61
CA ALA A 69 -2.35 9.29 -4.42
C ALA A 69 -2.20 10.10 -3.11
N ASN A 70 -3.12 11.02 -2.85
CA ASN A 70 -3.14 11.82 -1.63
C ASN A 70 -3.33 10.95 -0.37
N ALA A 71 -4.30 10.03 -0.38
CA ALA A 71 -4.65 9.19 0.76
C ALA A 71 -3.53 8.21 1.13
N VAL A 72 -2.76 7.75 0.14
CA VAL A 72 -1.67 6.81 0.37
C VAL A 72 -0.30 7.48 0.39
N GLN A 73 -0.21 8.80 0.18
CA GLN A 73 1.00 9.62 0.14
C GLN A 73 1.95 9.32 -1.03
N LEU A 74 1.40 8.97 -2.19
CA LEU A 74 2.13 8.91 -3.46
C LEU A 74 2.22 10.32 -4.08
N LYS A 75 3.24 10.55 -4.91
CA LYS A 75 3.52 11.89 -5.43
C LYS A 75 2.59 12.28 -6.57
N THR A 76 2.14 11.31 -7.37
CA THR A 76 1.36 11.58 -8.57
C THR A 76 0.20 10.59 -8.77
N PRO A 77 -0.87 11.00 -9.47
CA PRO A 77 -1.93 10.09 -9.91
C PRO A 77 -1.40 8.92 -10.75
N LYS A 78 -0.32 9.14 -11.50
CA LYS A 78 0.29 8.10 -12.35
C LYS A 78 0.97 7.01 -11.53
N GLU A 79 1.62 7.37 -10.42
CA GLU A 79 2.15 6.40 -9.47
C GLU A 79 1.01 5.59 -8.84
N ALA A 80 -0.07 6.26 -8.40
CA ALA A 80 -1.25 5.59 -7.86
C ALA A 80 -1.84 4.60 -8.87
N GLU A 81 -1.98 5.00 -10.13
CA GLU A 81 -2.47 4.14 -11.21
C GLU A 81 -1.61 2.88 -11.38
N MET A 82 -0.28 3.03 -11.37
CA MET A 82 0.65 1.91 -11.49
C MET A 82 0.53 0.93 -10.33
N HIS A 83 0.36 1.43 -9.10
CA HIS A 83 0.15 0.59 -7.92
C HIS A 83 -1.19 -0.13 -7.98
N VAL A 84 -2.28 0.58 -8.28
CA VAL A 84 -3.62 0.00 -8.41
C VAL A 84 -3.64 -1.07 -9.50
N LEU A 85 -3.03 -0.82 -10.67
CA LEU A 85 -2.94 -1.79 -11.76
C LEU A 85 -2.25 -3.09 -11.32
N ARG A 86 -1.12 -2.98 -10.62
CA ARG A 86 -0.40 -4.17 -10.09
C ARG A 86 -1.24 -4.92 -9.08
N MET A 87 -1.91 -4.21 -8.16
CA MET A 87 -2.77 -4.85 -7.16
C MET A 87 -3.97 -5.58 -7.80
N ILE A 88 -4.52 -5.06 -8.89
CA ILE A 88 -5.55 -5.76 -9.67
C ILE A 88 -4.98 -7.03 -10.32
N GLN A 89 -3.80 -6.92 -10.94
CA GLN A 89 -3.12 -8.05 -11.59
C GLN A 89 -2.74 -9.16 -10.61
N ASP A 90 -2.31 -8.79 -9.40
CA ASP A 90 -1.95 -9.69 -8.32
C ASP A 90 -3.19 -10.29 -7.60
N GLY A 91 -4.40 -9.84 -7.93
CA GLY A 91 -5.64 -10.26 -7.26
C GLY A 91 -5.81 -9.72 -5.83
N GLU A 92 -5.08 -8.66 -5.47
CA GLU A 92 -5.11 -8.06 -4.13
C GLU A 92 -6.31 -7.13 -3.91
N ILE A 93 -6.86 -6.59 -5.01
CA ILE A 93 -8.11 -5.80 -5.04
C ILE A 93 -8.88 -6.09 -6.34
N PHE A 94 -10.18 -5.87 -6.31
CA PHE A 94 -11.05 -5.94 -7.49
C PHE A 94 -11.48 -4.53 -7.88
N ALA A 95 -11.00 -4.05 -9.03
CA ALA A 95 -11.26 -2.69 -9.47
C ALA A 95 -11.13 -2.54 -10.99
N THR A 96 -11.71 -1.48 -11.55
CA THR A 96 -11.43 -1.00 -12.91
C THR A 96 -10.93 0.43 -12.88
N ILE A 97 -10.07 0.78 -13.84
CA ILE A 97 -9.49 2.11 -13.99
C ILE A 97 -10.08 2.75 -15.26
N ASN A 98 -10.75 3.88 -15.11
CA ASN A 98 -11.10 4.76 -16.22
C ASN A 98 -10.03 5.86 -16.33
N GLN A 99 -9.05 5.64 -17.21
CA GLN A 99 -7.94 6.57 -17.43
C GLN A 99 -8.38 7.92 -18.01
N LYS A 100 -9.48 7.97 -18.76
CA LYS A 100 -9.98 9.20 -19.38
C LYS A 100 -10.48 10.18 -18.32
N ASP A 101 -11.18 9.65 -17.32
CA ASP A 101 -11.78 10.45 -16.26
C ASP A 101 -10.92 10.46 -14.97
N GLY A 102 -9.84 9.67 -14.94
CA GLY A 102 -8.93 9.56 -13.81
C GLY A 102 -9.55 8.89 -12.58
N MET A 103 -10.54 8.01 -12.78
CA MET A 103 -11.32 7.39 -11.71
C MET A 103 -11.05 5.89 -11.60
N VAL A 104 -11.13 5.36 -10.38
CA VAL A 104 -11.05 3.94 -10.06
C VAL A 104 -12.37 3.51 -9.42
N SER A 105 -13.01 2.48 -9.96
CA SER A 105 -14.21 1.87 -9.37
C SER A 105 -13.84 0.54 -8.72
N PHE A 106 -14.20 0.37 -7.45
CA PHE A 106 -13.90 -0.82 -6.63
C PHE A 106 -15.12 -1.75 -6.55
N TYR A 107 -14.86 -3.05 -6.38
CA TYR A 107 -15.89 -4.09 -6.31
C TYR A 107 -15.58 -5.11 -5.21
N GLU A 108 -16.59 -5.90 -4.85
CA GLU A 108 -16.41 -7.10 -4.03
C GLU A 108 -15.74 -8.23 -4.83
N ASP A 109 -15.14 -9.18 -4.10
CA ASP A 109 -14.57 -10.38 -4.70
C ASP A 109 -15.68 -11.22 -5.39
N PRO A 110 -15.62 -11.43 -6.72
CA PRO A 110 -16.62 -12.20 -7.44
C PRO A 110 -16.71 -13.67 -7.00
N GLU A 111 -15.71 -14.19 -6.28
CA GLU A 111 -15.72 -15.57 -5.76
C GLU A 111 -16.40 -15.71 -4.39
N GLN A 112 -16.67 -14.61 -3.67
CA GLN A 112 -17.37 -14.67 -2.37
C GLN A 112 -18.75 -15.35 -2.45
N TYR A 113 -19.40 -15.31 -3.62
CA TYR A 113 -20.72 -15.90 -3.83
C TYR A 113 -20.68 -17.37 -4.27
N LYS A 114 -19.51 -17.91 -4.63
CA LYS A 114 -19.38 -19.28 -5.16
C LYS A 114 -19.18 -20.35 -4.08
N THR A 115 -18.82 -19.97 -2.86
CA THR A 115 -18.53 -20.90 -1.75
C THR A 115 -19.75 -21.27 -0.90
N SER A 116 -20.95 -20.82 -1.27
CA SER A 116 -22.19 -21.05 -0.51
C SER A 116 -23.16 -22.04 -1.18
N SER A 117 -22.68 -22.89 -2.10
CA SER A 117 -23.48 -23.93 -2.77
C SER A 117 -23.11 -25.33 -2.30
#